data_AF-V5GIH0-F1
#
_entry.id   AF-V5GIH0-F1
#
_cell.length_a   1.000
_cell.length_b   1.000
_cell.length_c   1.000
_cell.angle_alpha   90.00
_cell.angle_beta   90.00
_cell.angle_gamma   90.00
#
_symmetry.space_group_name_H-M   'P 1'
#
loop_
_entity.id
_entity.type
_entity.pdbx_description
1 polymer ?
#
loop_
_entity_poly.entity_id
_entity_poly.type
_entity_poly.pdbx_seq_one_letter_code
_entity_poly.pdbx_strand_id
1 'polypeptide(L)'
;PPTRQICSSCTKIMMISRFGENRCGHPLEVCCKIPEGGLSPNFDPNAKPPTTTPPPTAGTTAPPFTPSYCGVRNQNGIDFKITGNNDNEAEYGEFPWMVALIKRNSNPAPQEHFSF
;
A
#
# COMPACT_ATOMS: atom_id res chain seq x y z
N PRO A 1 -11.54 -21.37 19.13
CA PRO A 1 -10.15 -21.43 18.61
C PRO A 1 -9.78 -20.14 17.86
N PRO A 2 -8.72 -19.41 18.24
CA PRO A 2 -8.36 -18.19 17.53
C PRO A 2 -7.91 -18.61 16.13
N THR A 3 -8.66 -18.21 15.12
CA THR A 3 -8.25 -18.33 13.72
C THR A 3 -6.90 -17.66 13.60
N ARG A 4 -5.85 -18.41 13.26
CA ARG A 4 -4.53 -17.82 13.00
C ARG A 4 -4.70 -16.80 11.87
N GLN A 5 -4.45 -15.53 12.17
CA GLN A 5 -4.53 -14.44 11.22
C GLN A 5 -3.13 -13.88 10.99
N ILE A 6 -2.87 -13.39 9.78
CA ILE A 6 -1.62 -12.70 9.42
C ILE A 6 -1.96 -11.30 8.93
N CYS A 7 -1.09 -10.34 9.20
CA CYS A 7 -1.19 -9.02 8.59
C CYS A 7 -0.58 -9.08 7.18
N SER A 8 -1.40 -8.80 6.16
CA SER A 8 -1.01 -8.83 4.75
C SER A 8 -1.87 -7.84 3.93
N SER A 9 -1.43 -7.51 2.72
CA SER A 9 -2.13 -6.58 1.82
C SER A 9 -3.34 -7.24 1.14
N CYS A 10 -4.41 -7.53 1.88
CA CYS A 10 -5.69 -7.97 1.29
C CYS A 10 -6.60 -6.81 0.89
N THR A 11 -7.33 -7.03 -0.19
CA THR A 11 -8.16 -6.04 -0.88
C THR A 11 -9.49 -5.82 -0.16
N LYS A 12 -9.52 -4.81 0.72
CA LYS A 12 -10.54 -3.74 0.89
C LYS A 12 -10.23 -3.04 2.21
N ILE A 13 -9.66 -1.84 2.14
CA ILE A 13 -9.10 -1.17 3.32
C ILE A 13 -9.99 0.01 3.69
N MET A 14 -10.35 0.10 4.97
CA MET A 14 -10.73 1.36 5.59
C MET A 14 -9.52 1.72 6.45
N MET A 15 -8.80 2.77 6.08
CA MET A 15 -7.57 3.12 6.79
C MET A 15 -7.88 4.07 7.92
N ILE A 16 -7.33 3.73 9.08
CA ILE A 16 -7.29 4.61 10.23
C ILE A 16 -5.85 5.11 10.35
N SER A 17 -5.66 6.43 10.25
CA SER A 17 -4.33 7.06 10.27
C SER A 17 -3.63 6.96 11.63
N ARG A 18 -4.39 6.63 12.70
CA ARG A 18 -3.87 6.60 14.07
C ARG A 18 -3.18 5.30 14.43
N PHE A 19 -1.99 5.44 15.01
CA PHE A 19 -1.18 4.33 15.48
C PHE A 19 -1.86 3.63 16.66
N GLY A 20 -2.07 2.31 16.56
CA GLY A 20 -2.67 1.49 17.61
C GLY A 20 -4.18 1.22 17.51
N GLU A 21 -4.90 1.84 16.56
CA GLU A 21 -6.33 1.54 16.33
C GLU A 21 -6.54 0.37 15.34
N ASN A 22 -5.52 0.02 14.56
CA ASN A 22 -5.56 -1.08 13.61
C ASN A 22 -5.18 -2.41 14.27
N ARG A 23 -5.76 -3.52 13.78
CA ARG A 23 -5.41 -4.88 14.25
C ARG A 23 -3.98 -5.29 13.89
N CYS A 24 -3.33 -4.54 13.00
CA CYS A 24 -1.97 -4.73 12.52
C CYS A 24 -1.08 -3.56 12.94
N GLY A 25 0.23 -3.79 12.98
CA GLY A 25 1.20 -2.77 13.41
C GLY A 25 1.32 -1.59 12.45
N HIS A 26 0.95 -1.78 11.19
CA HIS A 26 0.98 -0.76 10.16
C HIS A 26 -0.44 -0.47 9.62
N PRO A 27 -0.84 0.81 9.43
CA PRO A 27 -2.19 1.16 8.98
C PRO A 27 -2.52 0.72 7.55
N LEU A 28 -1.50 0.40 6.75
CA LEU A 28 -1.71 -0.13 5.38
C LEU A 28 -1.86 -1.66 5.34
N GLU A 29 -1.75 -2.35 6.48
CA GLU A 29 -1.88 -3.81 6.54
C GLU A 29 -3.29 -4.22 6.95
N VAL A 30 -3.77 -5.31 6.35
CA VAL A 30 -5.07 -5.91 6.68
C VAL A 30 -4.86 -7.27 7.32
N CYS A 31 -5.65 -7.54 8.35
CA CYS A 31 -5.65 -8.82 9.04
C CYS A 31 -6.39 -9.88 8.20
N CYS A 32 -5.64 -10.82 7.62
CA CYS A 32 -6.11 -11.87 6.72
C CYS A 32 -6.20 -13.22 7.44
N LYS A 33 -7.16 -14.06 7.06
CA LYS A 33 -7.19 -15.46 7.52
C LYS A 33 -6.10 -16.26 6.81
N ILE A 34 -5.36 -17.09 7.54
CA ILE A 34 -4.44 -18.05 6.92
C ILE A 34 -5.29 -19.12 6.19
N PRO A 35 -5.04 -19.40 4.90
CA PRO A 35 -5.70 -20.50 4.20
C PRO A 35 -5.34 -21.84 4.87
N GLU A 36 -6.27 -22.79 4.87
CA GLU A 36 -6.05 -24.10 5.50
C GLU A 36 -4.86 -24.81 4.84
N GLY A 37 -3.82 -25.11 5.63
CA GLY A 37 -2.51 -25.55 5.13
C GLY A 37 -1.31 -24.83 5.79
N GLY A 38 -1.55 -23.75 6.55
CA GLY A 38 -0.58 -23.20 7.51
C GLY A 38 0.70 -22.57 6.92
N LEU A 39 0.83 -22.54 5.60
CA LEU A 39 1.88 -21.84 4.91
C LEU A 39 1.35 -20.46 4.51
N SER A 40 2.01 -19.40 4.98
CA SER A 40 1.97 -18.12 4.26
C SER A 40 2.32 -18.42 2.79
N PRO A 41 1.63 -17.88 1.78
CA PRO A 41 2.04 -18.09 0.41
C PRO A 41 3.47 -17.53 0.26
N ASN A 42 4.46 -18.43 0.21
CA ASN A 42 5.91 -18.19 0.18
C ASN A 42 6.56 -17.54 1.42
N PHE A 43 6.84 -18.33 2.46
CA PHE A 43 8.01 -18.05 3.30
C PHE A 43 8.79 -19.34 3.53
N ASP A 44 9.69 -19.65 2.60
CA ASP A 44 10.76 -20.63 2.79
C ASP A 44 12.05 -19.83 3.05
N PRO A 45 12.72 -20.01 4.21
CA PRO A 45 13.92 -19.26 4.58
C PRO A 45 15.12 -19.51 3.64
N ASN A 46 15.05 -20.51 2.77
CA ASN A 46 16.06 -20.79 1.74
C ASN A 46 15.54 -20.63 0.30
N ALA A 47 14.26 -20.28 0.12
CA ALA A 47 13.77 -19.95 -1.21
C ALA A 47 14.29 -18.57 -1.59
N LYS A 48 14.97 -18.49 -2.75
CA LYS A 48 15.10 -17.25 -3.52
C LYS A 48 13.71 -16.58 -3.54
N PRO A 49 13.61 -15.25 -3.32
CA PRO A 49 12.32 -14.55 -3.31
C PRO A 49 11.47 -15.09 -4.44
N PRO A 50 10.22 -15.51 -4.17
CA PRO A 50 9.36 -15.93 -5.24
C PRO A 50 9.37 -14.79 -6.25
N THR A 51 9.94 -15.07 -7.42
CA THR A 51 9.61 -14.30 -8.60
C THR A 51 8.17 -14.68 -8.85
N THR A 52 7.25 -14.08 -8.10
CA THR A 52 5.86 -13.96 -8.48
C THR A 52 5.91 -13.15 -9.75
N THR A 53 6.14 -13.84 -10.86
CA THR A 53 5.52 -13.46 -12.11
C THR A 53 4.06 -13.25 -11.71
N PRO A 54 3.53 -12.01 -11.80
CA PRO A 54 2.12 -11.79 -11.53
C PRO A 54 1.34 -12.86 -12.29
N PRO A 55 0.28 -13.44 -11.70
CA PRO A 55 -0.56 -14.40 -12.43
C PRO A 55 -0.79 -13.81 -13.82
N PRO A 56 -0.59 -14.59 -14.91
CA PRO A 56 -0.71 -14.08 -16.26
C PRO A 56 -2.05 -13.37 -16.30
N THR A 57 -1.98 -12.04 -16.34
CA THR A 57 -3.16 -11.19 -16.34
C THR A 57 -3.90 -11.66 -17.58
N ALA A 58 -5.03 -12.35 -17.34
CA ALA A 58 -5.81 -12.95 -18.39
C ALA A 58 -6.13 -11.82 -19.40
N GLY A 59 -5.44 -11.84 -20.54
CA GLY A 59 -5.51 -10.82 -21.58
C GLY A 59 -5.28 -9.38 -21.10
N THR A 60 -4.02 -8.96 -20.95
CA THR A 60 -3.70 -7.53 -20.89
C THR A 60 -3.89 -6.90 -22.28
N THR A 61 -5.14 -6.71 -22.68
CA THR A 61 -5.46 -5.57 -23.54
C THR A 61 -5.16 -4.36 -22.66
N ALA A 62 -4.16 -3.56 -23.03
CA ALA A 62 -3.93 -2.30 -22.35
C ALA A 62 -5.28 -1.58 -22.21
N PRO A 63 -5.62 -1.05 -21.02
CA PRO A 63 -6.87 -0.31 -20.88
C PRO A 63 -6.90 0.74 -21.99
N PRO A 64 -8.04 0.90 -22.68
CA PRO A 64 -8.15 1.86 -23.77
C PRO A 64 -7.70 3.23 -23.27
N PHE A 65 -7.03 3.99 -24.14
CA PHE A 65 -6.58 5.34 -23.81
C PHE A 65 -7.78 6.15 -23.29
N THR A 66 -7.73 6.54 -22.03
CA THR A 66 -8.76 7.37 -21.43
C THR A 66 -8.36 8.84 -21.60
N PRO A 67 -9.31 9.73 -21.92
CA PRO A 67 -9.02 11.15 -22.00
C PRO A 67 -8.50 11.66 -20.66
N SER A 68 -7.42 12.44 -20.68
CA SER A 68 -6.83 13.06 -19.50
C SER A 68 -7.39 14.47 -19.31
N TYR A 69 -7.61 14.82 -18.04
CA TYR A 69 -8.11 16.13 -17.64
C TYR A 69 -7.18 16.72 -16.58
N CYS A 70 -6.98 18.04 -16.60
CA CYS A 70 -6.21 18.73 -15.58
C CYS A 70 -7.10 19.07 -14.36
N GLY A 71 -6.49 19.20 -13.18
CA GLY A 71 -7.18 19.69 -11.98
C GLY A 71 -8.25 18.74 -11.39
N VAL A 72 -8.26 17.46 -11.79
CA VAL A 72 -9.19 16.47 -11.23
C VAL A 72 -8.76 16.05 -9.82
N ARG A 73 -9.49 16.55 -8.81
CA ARG A 73 -9.29 16.21 -7.38
C ARG A 73 -10.05 14.94 -7.00
N ASN A 74 -9.40 14.00 -6.31
CA ASN A 74 -10.02 12.79 -5.77
C ASN A 74 -10.48 13.02 -4.32
N GLN A 75 -11.59 13.75 -4.14
CA GLN A 75 -12.08 14.19 -2.82
C GLN A 75 -12.32 13.06 -1.80
N ASN A 76 -12.50 11.82 -2.27
CA ASN A 76 -12.76 10.65 -1.44
C ASN A 76 -11.56 9.69 -1.33
N GLY A 77 -10.40 10.09 -1.85
CA GLY A 77 -9.23 9.22 -2.01
C GLY A 77 -9.40 8.18 -3.13
N ILE A 78 -8.32 7.44 -3.37
CA ILE A 78 -8.26 6.28 -4.27
C ILE A 78 -8.19 5.03 -3.39
N ASP A 79 -8.91 3.97 -3.77
CA ASP A 79 -9.00 2.66 -3.09
C ASP A 79 -9.64 2.64 -1.68
N PHE A 80 -9.36 3.63 -0.85
CA PHE A 80 -9.85 3.74 0.52
C PHE A 80 -10.03 5.20 0.93
N LYS A 81 -10.87 5.41 1.94
CA LYS A 81 -11.01 6.69 2.62
C LYS A 81 -10.24 6.67 3.94
N ILE A 82 -9.46 7.70 4.18
CA ILE A 82 -8.74 7.90 5.43
C ILE A 82 -9.73 8.36 6.49
N THR A 83 -9.61 7.77 7.67
CA THR A 83 -10.35 8.19 8.87
C THR A 83 -9.37 8.55 9.98
N GLY A 84 -9.77 9.52 10.81
CA GLY A 84 -8.91 10.06 11.87
C GLY A 84 -7.92 11.14 11.40
N ASN A 85 -8.11 11.72 10.21
CA ASN A 85 -7.34 12.83 9.63
C ASN A 85 -7.62 14.18 10.31
N ASN A 86 -7.34 14.26 11.60
CA ASN A 86 -7.64 15.44 12.40
C ASN A 86 -6.58 16.55 12.29
N ASP A 87 -5.44 16.25 11.65
CA ASP A 87 -4.26 17.11 11.59
C ASP A 87 -4.02 17.63 10.15
N ASN A 88 -5.10 17.75 9.37
CA ASN A 88 -5.14 18.25 7.99
C ASN A 88 -4.45 17.31 6.97
N GLU A 89 -4.55 16.01 7.18
CA GLU A 89 -4.09 15.03 6.20
C GLU A 89 -5.02 14.99 4.99
N ALA A 90 -4.41 15.03 3.80
CA ALA A 90 -5.11 14.81 2.53
C ALA A 90 -5.45 13.32 2.36
N GLU A 91 -6.51 13.04 1.62
CA GLU A 91 -6.87 11.68 1.24
C GLU A 91 -5.82 11.05 0.33
N TYR A 92 -5.75 9.71 0.30
CA TYR A 92 -4.78 9.02 -0.55
C TYR A 92 -5.03 9.33 -2.03
N GLY A 93 -4.07 9.97 -2.68
CA GLY A 93 -4.19 10.40 -4.07
C GLY A 93 -5.18 11.55 -4.31
N GLU A 94 -5.53 12.34 -3.27
CA GLU A 94 -6.48 13.45 -3.37
C GLU A 94 -6.08 14.48 -4.44
N PHE A 95 -4.79 14.78 -4.51
CA PHE A 95 -4.20 15.75 -5.42
C PHE A 95 -3.17 15.07 -6.33
N PRO A 96 -3.58 14.50 -7.48
CA PRO A 96 -2.69 13.74 -8.36
C PRO A 96 -1.48 14.53 -8.90
N TRP A 97 -1.53 15.86 -8.86
CA TRP A 97 -0.46 16.75 -9.30
C TRP A 97 0.58 17.08 -8.23
N MET A 98 0.47 16.54 -7.02
CA MET A 98 1.48 16.74 -5.98
C MET A 98 2.81 16.10 -6.39
N VAL A 99 3.89 16.87 -6.29
CA VAL A 99 5.25 16.44 -6.64
C VAL A 99 6.22 16.75 -5.51
N ALA A 100 7.17 15.84 -5.27
CA ALA A 100 8.27 16.06 -4.34
C ALA A 100 9.58 16.22 -5.13
N LEU A 101 10.27 17.35 -4.92
CA LEU A 101 11.61 17.54 -5.46
C LEU A 101 12.62 17.01 -4.44
N ILE A 102 13.22 15.87 -4.74
CA ILE A 102 14.18 15.20 -3.85
C ILE A 102 15.59 15.40 -4.38
N LYS A 103 16.49 15.90 -3.52
CA LYS A 103 17.90 16.03 -3.87
C LYS A 103 18.52 14.65 -4.00
N ARG A 104 19.01 14.32 -5.19
CA ARG A 104 19.77 13.09 -5.42
C ARG A 104 21.20 13.30 -4.93
N ASN A 105 21.56 12.71 -3.79
CA ASN A 105 22.95 12.71 -3.33
C ASN A 105 23.77 11.75 -4.22
N SER A 106 24.79 12.27 -4.93
CA SER A 106 25.73 11.47 -5.74
C SER A 106 26.82 10.79 -4.90
N ASN A 107 26.93 11.18 -3.62
CA ASN A 107 27.77 10.53 -2.63
C ASN A 107 26.88 10.22 -1.42
N PRO A 108 26.46 8.95 -1.20
CA PRO A 108 25.68 8.62 -0.02
C PRO A 108 26.61 8.70 1.20
N ALA A 109 26.64 9.86 1.86
CA ALA A 109 27.10 9.89 3.23
C ALA A 109 26.27 8.86 4.02
N PRO A 110 26.88 8.01 4.86
CA PRO A 110 26.12 7.07 5.67
C PRO A 110 25.20 7.90 6.58
N GLN A 111 23.89 7.78 6.37
CA GLN A 111 22.83 8.33 7.21
C GLN A 111 22.58 9.85 7.11
N GLU A 112 22.12 10.32 5.95
CA GLU A 112 21.10 11.36 5.96
C GLU A 112 19.75 10.66 6.10
N HIS A 113 19.31 10.45 7.34
CA HIS A 113 17.98 9.94 7.64
C HIS A 113 16.98 11.03 7.27
N PHE A 114 16.22 10.82 6.20
CA PHE A 114 15.13 11.71 5.81
C PHE A 114 14.03 11.62 6.89
N SER A 115 14.09 12.52 7.87
CA SER A 115 12.97 12.75 8.78
C SER A 115 11.95 13.63 8.07
N PHE A 116 10.77 13.06 7.82
CA PHE A 116 9.52 13.80 7.65
C PHE A 116 8.89 14.03 9.01
#